data_AF-A0A2V8HAN8-F1
#
_entry.id   AF-A0A2V8HAN8-F1
#
_cell.length_a   1.000
_cell.length_b   1.000
_cell.length_c   1.000
_cell.angle_alpha   90.00
_cell.angle_beta   90.00
_cell.angle_gamma   90.00
#
_symmetry.space_group_name_H-M   'P 1'
#
loop_
_entity.id
_entity.type
_entity.pdbx_description
1 polymer ?
#
loop_
_entity_poly.entity_id
_entity_poly.type
_entity_poly.pdbx_seq_one_letter_code
_entity_poly.pdbx_strand_id
1 'polypeptide(L)'
;MQLVGAPFAYIRGPFVVEGLLQGGLGALGAIIALLASFAVLRLRLGSFVAEAVGAPGVAFVPATLLVLLVLGGMGLGCFGGYIVARSVR
;
A
#
# COMPACT_ATOMS: atom_id res chain seq x y z
N MET A 1 8.67 26.54 -7.72
CA MET A 1 7.38 27.22 -8.04
C MET A 1 7.22 28.59 -7.38
N GLN A 2 7.91 28.90 -6.27
CA GLN A 2 7.86 30.24 -5.65
C GLN A 2 8.30 31.37 -6.60
N LEU A 3 9.26 31.10 -7.48
CA LEU A 3 9.77 32.05 -8.47
C LEU A 3 8.70 32.54 -9.47
N VAL A 4 7.55 31.85 -9.54
CA VAL A 4 6.41 32.20 -10.39
C VAL A 4 5.27 32.84 -9.58
N GLY A 5 5.51 33.20 -8.31
CA GLY A 5 4.53 33.85 -7.43
C GLY A 5 3.53 32.91 -6.74
N ALA A 6 3.73 31.59 -6.81
CA ALA A 6 2.81 30.62 -6.22
C ALA A 6 2.85 30.67 -4.67
N PRO A 7 1.68 30.73 -3.99
CA PRO A 7 1.63 30.74 -2.54
C PRO A 7 2.07 29.38 -1.96
N PHE A 8 2.61 29.38 -0.75
CA PHE A 8 3.12 28.18 -0.08
C PHE A 8 2.14 27.02 0.00
N ALA A 9 0.84 27.30 0.18
CA ALA A 9 -0.19 26.27 0.19
C ALA A 9 -0.26 25.50 -1.14
N TYR A 10 -0.09 26.21 -2.27
CA TYR A 10 -0.08 25.61 -3.61
C TYR A 10 1.15 24.74 -3.85
N ILE A 11 2.25 25.02 -3.16
CA ILE A 11 3.50 24.25 -3.27
C ILE A 11 3.46 23.03 -2.34
N ARG A 12 2.85 23.16 -1.17
CA ARG A 12 2.81 22.12 -0.13
C ARG A 12 1.72 21.08 -0.35
N GLY A 13 0.56 21.50 -0.87
CA GLY A 13 -0.57 20.60 -1.13
C GLY A 13 -0.22 19.39 -2.02
N PRO A 14 0.47 19.58 -3.15
CA PRO A 14 0.87 18.48 -4.02
C PRO A 14 1.67 17.38 -3.32
N PHE A 15 2.62 17.70 -2.44
CA PHE A 15 3.42 16.68 -1.74
C PHE A 15 2.57 15.72 -0.90
N VAL A 16 1.50 16.21 -0.27
CA VAL A 16 0.60 15.37 0.53
C VAL A 16 -0.23 14.46 -0.37
N VAL A 17 -0.74 15.00 -1.49
CA VAL A 17 -1.53 14.25 -2.47
C VAL A 17 -0.67 13.19 -3.18
N GLU A 18 0.52 13.56 -3.62
CA GLU A 18 1.50 12.65 -4.21
C GLU A 18 1.90 11.54 -3.24
N GLY A 19 2.18 11.90 -1.98
CA GLY A 19 2.47 10.92 -0.94
C GLY A 19 1.32 9.94 -0.72
N LEU A 20 0.09 10.43 -0.61
CA LEU A 20 -1.11 9.60 -0.46
C LEU A 20 -1.30 8.65 -1.66
N LEU A 21 -1.18 9.16 -2.89
CA LEU A 21 -1.33 8.38 -4.11
C LEU A 21 -0.21 7.33 -4.25
N GLN A 22 1.03 7.72 -4.00
CA GLN A 22 2.18 6.81 -4.05
C GLN A 22 2.10 5.72 -2.97
N GLY A 23 1.66 6.07 -1.77
CA GLY A 23 1.39 5.11 -0.69
C GLY A 23 0.30 4.11 -1.06
N GLY A 24 -0.79 4.58 -1.66
CA GLY A 24 -1.87 3.72 -2.18
C GLY A 24 -1.40 2.79 -3.30
N LEU A 25 -0.67 3.31 -4.30
CA LEU A 25 -0.12 2.52 -5.40
C LEU A 25 0.89 1.47 -4.90
N GLY A 26 1.73 1.83 -3.92
CA GLY A 26 2.65 0.89 -3.27
C GLY A 26 1.91 -0.25 -2.57
N ALA A 27 0.82 0.05 -1.84
CA ALA A 27 0.00 -0.96 -1.20
C ALA A 27 -0.69 -1.88 -2.23
N LEU A 28 -1.21 -1.33 -3.33
CA LEU A 28 -1.78 -2.13 -4.42
C LEU A 28 -0.72 -3.06 -5.05
N GLY A 29 0.48 -2.54 -5.30
CA GLY A 29 1.61 -3.35 -5.79
C GLY A 29 1.97 -4.49 -4.84
N ALA A 30 1.99 -4.23 -3.52
CA ALA A 30 2.22 -5.25 -2.50
C ALA A 30 1.11 -6.32 -2.48
N ILE A 31 -0.16 -5.93 -2.63
CA ILE A 31 -1.28 -6.87 -2.70
C ILE A 31 -1.18 -7.76 -3.94
N ILE A 32 -0.80 -7.21 -5.10
CA ILE A 32 -0.59 -7.98 -6.32
C ILE A 32 0.54 -9.00 -6.11
N ALA A 33 1.66 -8.58 -5.53
CA ALA A 33 2.77 -9.48 -5.21
C ALA A 33 2.37 -10.57 -4.20
N LEU A 34 1.57 -10.22 -3.19
CA LEU A 34 1.04 -11.16 -2.21
C LEU A 34 0.09 -12.18 -2.87
N LEU A 35 -0.78 -11.72 -3.77
CA LEU A 35 -1.70 -12.60 -4.51
C LEU A 35 -0.93 -13.57 -5.42
N ALA A 36 0.06 -13.05 -6.16
CA ALA A 36 0.89 -13.87 -7.05
C ALA A 36 1.68 -14.93 -6.27
N SER A 37 2.34 -14.53 -5.18
CA SER A 37 3.07 -15.48 -4.33
C SER A 37 2.14 -16.51 -3.70
N PHE A 38 0.99 -16.10 -3.16
CA PHE A 38 0.00 -17.02 -2.62
C PHE A 38 -0.50 -18.03 -3.67
N ALA A 39 -0.79 -17.59 -4.89
CA ALA A 39 -1.22 -18.47 -5.98
C ALA A 39 -0.15 -19.51 -6.33
N VAL A 40 1.12 -19.08 -6.45
CA VAL A 40 2.25 -19.98 -6.72
C VAL A 40 2.44 -20.99 -5.59
N LEU A 41 2.43 -20.55 -4.33
CA LEU A 41 2.55 -21.45 -3.18
C LEU A 41 1.40 -22.46 -3.13
N ARG A 42 0.16 -22.01 -3.34
CA ARG A 42 -1.02 -22.89 -3.32
C ARG A 42 -0.95 -23.96 -4.41
N LEU A 43 -0.47 -23.62 -5.60
CA LEU A 43 -0.28 -24.59 -6.70
C LEU A 43 0.81 -25.63 -6.40
N ARG A 44 1.86 -25.25 -5.66
CA ARG A 44 3.00 -26.14 -5.38
C ARG A 44 2.87 -26.97 -4.11
N LEU A 45 2.21 -26.43 -3.09
CA LEU A 45 2.19 -26.98 -1.74
C LEU A 45 0.79 -27.30 -1.24
N GLY A 46 -0.26 -27.06 -2.05
CA GLY A 46 -1.65 -27.18 -1.62
C GLY A 46 -2.03 -28.56 -1.08
N SER A 47 -1.57 -29.65 -1.72
CA SER A 47 -1.81 -31.01 -1.27
C SER A 47 -1.07 -31.33 0.03
N PHE A 48 0.22 -30.99 0.10
CA PHE A 48 1.05 -31.20 1.28
C PHE A 48 0.50 -30.45 2.51
N VAL A 49 0.06 -29.21 2.34
CA VAL A 49 -0.47 -28.40 3.44
C VAL A 49 -1.85 -28.89 3.89
N ALA A 50 -2.69 -29.35 2.95
CA ALA A 50 -3.99 -29.94 3.29
C ALA A 50 -3.82 -31.22 4.13
N GLU A 51 -2.85 -32.07 3.79
CA GLU A 51 -2.55 -33.29 4.54
C GLU A 51 -1.87 -33.02 5.89
N ALA A 52 -0.92 -32.07 5.95
CA ALA A 52 -0.16 -31.78 7.16
C ALA A 52 -0.93 -30.97 8.22
N VAL A 53 -1.82 -30.07 7.81
CA VAL A 53 -2.50 -29.13 8.72
C VAL A 53 -3.92 -29.60 9.08
N GLY A 54 -4.51 -30.52 8.31
CA GLY A 54 -5.86 -31.06 8.58
C GLY A 54 -6.99 -30.02 8.54
N ALA A 55 -6.66 -28.77 8.22
CA ALA A 55 -7.59 -27.66 8.06
C ALA A 55 -7.97 -27.51 6.57
N PRO A 56 -9.15 -26.94 6.25
CA PRO A 56 -9.58 -26.72 4.88
C PRO A 56 -8.72 -25.64 4.18
N GLY A 57 -7.49 -25.99 3.80
CA GLY A 57 -6.57 -25.19 3.00
C GLY A 57 -6.13 -23.85 3.62
N VAL A 58 -5.00 -23.33 3.15
CA VAL A 58 -4.63 -21.94 3.45
C VAL A 58 -5.56 -21.03 2.64
N ALA A 59 -6.36 -20.21 3.33
CA ALA A 59 -7.20 -19.20 2.70
C ALA A 59 -6.40 -17.93 2.41
N PHE A 60 -6.80 -17.19 1.37
CA PHE A 60 -6.21 -15.87 1.12
C PHE A 60 -6.65 -14.86 2.18
N VAL A 61 -5.90 -13.78 2.31
CA VAL A 61 -6.17 -12.70 3.28
C VAL A 61 -7.59 -12.13 3.06
N PRO A 62 -8.41 -11.98 4.12
CA PRO A 62 -9.74 -11.37 4.03
C PRO A 62 -9.73 -9.99 3.38
N ALA A 63 -10.76 -9.70 2.57
CA ALA A 63 -10.88 -8.43 1.85
C ALA A 63 -10.80 -7.20 2.77
N THR A 64 -11.35 -7.30 3.99
CA THR A 64 -11.27 -6.23 5.00
C THR A 64 -9.83 -5.85 5.34
N LEU A 65 -8.93 -6.83 5.47
CA LEU A 65 -7.52 -6.57 5.75
C LEU A 65 -6.80 -5.98 4.53
N LEU A 66 -7.19 -6.35 3.31
CA LEU A 66 -6.65 -5.74 2.09
C LEU A 66 -7.04 -4.25 2.00
N VAL A 67 -8.29 -3.92 2.31
CA VAL A 67 -8.75 -2.51 2.38
C VAL A 67 -7.98 -1.75 3.44
N LEU A 68 -7.81 -2.31 4.64
CA LEU A 68 -7.01 -1.68 5.70
C LEU A 68 -5.55 -1.50 5.29
N LEU A 69 -4.98 -2.43 4.54
CA LEU A 69 -3.61 -2.32 4.03
C LEU A 69 -3.47 -1.15 3.03
N VAL A 70 -4.45 -0.98 2.13
CA VAL A 70 -4.46 0.17 1.19
C VAL A 70 -4.62 1.48 1.94
N LEU A 71 -5.60 1.58 2.85
CA LEU A 71 -5.81 2.78 3.66
C LEU A 71 -4.59 3.10 4.53
N GLY A 72 -3.94 2.09 5.10
CA GLY A 72 -2.70 2.23 5.85
C GLY A 72 -1.56 2.75 4.97
N GLY A 73 -1.38 2.19 3.78
CA GLY A 73 -0.38 2.67 2.81
C GLY A 73 -0.62 4.11 2.38
N MET A 74 -1.86 4.47 2.07
CA MET A 74 -2.27 5.85 1.76
C MET A 74 -2.01 6.79 2.94
N GLY A 75 -2.34 6.37 4.16
CA GLY A 75 -2.11 7.15 5.39
C GLY A 75 -0.64 7.39 5.66
N LEU A 76 0.20 6.35 5.54
CA LEU A 76 1.66 6.47 5.70
C LEU A 76 2.28 7.35 4.60
N GLY A 77 1.83 7.19 3.35
CA GLY A 77 2.28 8.02 2.24
C GLY A 77 1.90 9.50 2.42
N CYS A 78 0.67 9.77 2.85
CA CYS A 78 0.19 11.11 3.21
C CYS A 78 1.03 11.71 4.34
N PHE A 79 1.33 10.95 5.39
CA PHE A 79 2.16 11.39 6.51
C PHE A 79 3.59 11.73 6.07
N GLY A 80 4.20 10.90 5.22
CA GLY A 80 5.50 11.19 4.62
C GLY A 80 5.49 12.47 3.77
N GLY A 81 4.47 12.62 2.91
CA GLY A 81 4.27 13.83 2.10
C GLY A 81 4.08 15.08 2.95
N TYR A 82 3.36 14.98 4.07
CA TYR A 82 3.19 16.07 5.03
C TYR A 82 4.50 16.47 5.71
N ILE A 83 5.33 15.50 6.11
CA ILE A 83 6.66 15.77 6.69
C ILE A 83 7.56 16.50 5.68
N VAL A 84 7.50 16.15 4.40
CA VAL A 84 8.25 16.86 3.36
C VAL A 84 7.68 18.26 3.16
N ALA A 85 6.36 18.40 3.05
CA ALA A 85 5.70 19.68 2.86
C ALA A 85 6.06 20.73 3.92
N ARG A 86 6.21 20.33 5.19
CA ARG A 86 6.64 21.24 6.28
C ARG A 86 8.12 21.65 6.22
N SER A 87 8.96 20.91 5.50
CA SER A 87 10.38 21.24 5.34
C SER A 87 10.63 22.32 4.29
N VAL A 88 9.68 22.51 3.35
CA VAL A 88 9.76 23.54 2.30
C VAL A 88 9.53 24.93 2.90
N ARG A 89 10.53 25.80 2.81
CA ARG A 89 10.55 27.17 3.34
C ARG A 89 10.43 28.24 2.26
#